data_AF-A0A8T7K9K6-F1
#
_entry.id   AF-A0A8T7K9K6-F1
#
_cell.length_a   1.000
_cell.length_b   1.000
_cell.length_c   1.000
_cell.angle_alpha   90.00
_cell.angle_beta   90.00
_cell.angle_gamma   90.00
#
_symmetry.space_group_name_H-M   'P 1'
#
loop_
_entity.id
_entity.type
_entity.pdbx_description
1 polymer ?
#
loop_
_entity_poly.entity_id
_entity_poly.type
_entity_poly.pdbx_seq_one_letter_code
_entity_poly.pdbx_strand_id
1 'polypeptide(L)'
;MNNAGAIYVELSDHHRVAAAIERALLGRGFARAALQPGAISGRIMIPEKRRRLFFVLPALHGWVTVFEDPRYFGERQLARELASSLATRVVWIEVSGNGIDWARGIYQGEVVLEEQYAEVETQFYGEHGIVSFVYDLEHTPDQLIATLGLPYHDLHYEAIVAGELPAAAGTPVHLAFERR
;
A
#
# COMPACT_ATOMS: atom_id res chain seq x y z
N MET A 1 -4.56 16.35 4.17
CA MET A 1 -5.07 15.07 4.67
C MET A 1 -4.63 14.01 3.69
N ASN A 2 -3.83 13.05 4.15
CA ASN A 2 -3.34 12.00 3.28
C ASN A 2 -4.44 10.96 3.06
N ASN A 3 -5.14 11.06 1.92
CA ASN A 3 -6.19 10.11 1.57
C ASN A 3 -5.62 8.90 0.82
N ALA A 4 -4.37 8.53 1.08
CA ALA A 4 -3.72 7.41 0.40
C ALA A 4 -3.57 6.19 1.31
N GLY A 5 -3.96 5.03 0.79
CA GLY A 5 -3.60 3.75 1.38
C GLY A 5 -2.14 3.44 1.06
N ALA A 6 -1.43 2.87 2.02
CA ALA A 6 -0.02 2.56 1.90
C ALA A 6 0.38 1.38 2.78
N ILE A 7 1.49 0.75 2.42
CA ILE A 7 2.19 -0.22 3.26
C ILE A 7 3.55 0.38 3.60
N TYR A 8 3.88 0.42 4.90
CA TYR A 8 5.15 0.88 5.41
C TYR A 8 5.92 -0.32 5.96
N VAL A 9 7.14 -0.54 5.49
CA VAL A 9 7.98 -1.66 5.87
C VAL A 9 9.23 -1.13 6.57
N GLU A 10 9.51 -1.58 7.79
CA GLU A 10 10.68 -1.15 8.57
C GLU A 10 11.96 -1.81 8.01
N LEU A 11 12.49 -1.21 6.94
CA LEU A 11 13.68 -1.64 6.22
C LEU A 11 14.39 -0.43 5.62
N SER A 12 15.72 -0.54 5.48
CA SER A 12 16.54 0.47 4.80
C SER A 12 16.71 0.23 3.30
N ASP A 13 16.35 -0.96 2.81
CA ASP A 13 16.53 -1.37 1.42
C ASP A 13 15.18 -1.60 0.72
N HIS A 14 14.78 -0.59 -0.06
CA HIS A 14 13.57 -0.62 -0.86
C HIS A 14 13.62 -1.62 -2.02
N HIS A 15 14.80 -2.01 -2.52
CA HIS A 15 14.90 -3.06 -3.53
C HIS A 15 14.57 -4.43 -2.93
N ARG A 16 14.95 -4.67 -1.67
CA ARG A 16 14.57 -5.89 -0.95
C ARG A 16 13.05 -5.98 -0.76
N VAL A 17 12.38 -4.87 -0.47
CA VAL A 17 10.91 -4.78 -0.40
C VAL A 17 10.29 -5.03 -1.78
N ALA A 18 10.80 -4.37 -2.83
CA ALA A 18 10.33 -4.58 -4.20
C ALA A 18 10.44 -6.04 -4.65
N ALA A 19 11.56 -6.70 -4.36
CA ALA A 19 11.74 -8.12 -4.66
C ALA A 19 10.79 -9.03 -3.86
N ALA A 20 10.43 -8.64 -2.62
CA ALA A 20 9.45 -9.39 -1.83
C ALA A 20 8.03 -9.24 -2.39
N ILE A 21 7.64 -8.03 -2.81
CA ILE A 21 6.39 -7.80 -3.54
C ILE A 21 6.35 -8.64 -4.81
N GLU A 22 7.43 -8.62 -5.62
CA GLU A 22 7.49 -9.42 -6.83
C GLU A 22 7.30 -10.92 -6.56
N ARG A 23 8.00 -11.48 -5.56
CA ARG A 23 7.80 -12.89 -5.18
C ARG A 23 6.37 -13.18 -4.74
N ALA A 24 5.75 -12.31 -3.95
CA ALA A 24 4.37 -12.48 -3.50
C ALA A 24 3.41 -12.49 -4.69
N LEU A 25 3.54 -11.53 -5.61
CA LEU A 25 2.65 -11.40 -6.78
C LEU A 25 2.84 -12.57 -7.76
N LEU A 26 4.07 -12.99 -8.03
CA LEU A 26 4.36 -14.17 -8.84
C LEU A 26 3.78 -15.45 -8.21
N GLY A 27 3.91 -15.61 -6.88
CA GLY A 27 3.33 -16.72 -6.12
C GLY A 27 1.80 -16.79 -6.20
N ARG A 28 1.15 -15.64 -6.43
CA ARG A 28 -0.31 -15.52 -6.63
C ARG A 28 -0.73 -15.66 -8.10
N GLY A 29 0.17 -16.05 -8.99
CA GLY A 29 -0.11 -16.32 -10.40
C GLY A 29 -0.13 -15.07 -11.30
N PHE A 30 0.39 -13.94 -10.83
CA PHE A 30 0.63 -12.79 -11.70
C PHE A 30 1.93 -12.96 -12.49
N ALA A 31 2.03 -12.29 -13.63
CA ALA A 31 3.27 -12.14 -14.40
C ALA A 31 3.70 -10.66 -14.45
N ARG A 32 5.00 -10.40 -14.62
CA ARG A 32 5.51 -9.04 -14.83
C ARG A 32 4.91 -8.43 -16.10
N ALA A 33 4.51 -7.17 -16.01
CA ALA A 33 3.96 -6.39 -17.11
C ALA A 33 4.78 -5.11 -17.34
N ALA A 34 4.76 -4.60 -18.58
CA ALA A 34 5.39 -3.32 -18.94
C ALA A 34 4.33 -2.21 -19.01
N LEU A 35 3.73 -1.89 -17.87
CA LEU A 35 2.76 -0.79 -17.74
C LEU A 35 3.45 0.47 -17.23
N GLN A 36 2.98 1.63 -17.65
CA GLN A 36 3.48 2.92 -17.16
C GLN A 36 2.81 3.30 -15.83
N PRO A 37 3.46 4.14 -15.01
CA PRO A 37 2.81 4.83 -13.90
C PRO A 37 1.46 5.44 -14.28
N GLY A 38 0.42 5.20 -13.47
CA GLY A 38 -0.92 5.73 -13.72
C GLY A 38 -1.67 5.09 -14.90
N ALA A 39 -1.16 3.98 -15.46
CA ALA A 39 -1.86 3.24 -16.51
C ALA A 39 -3.14 2.55 -16.02
N ILE A 40 -3.36 2.42 -14.70
CA ILE A 40 -4.63 1.98 -14.14
C ILE A 40 -5.50 3.21 -13.89
N SER A 41 -6.61 3.30 -14.63
CA SER A 41 -7.60 4.36 -14.44
C SER A 41 -8.42 4.07 -13.18
N GLY A 42 -8.27 4.91 -12.15
CA GLY A 42 -9.27 5.44 -11.20
C GLY A 42 -10.34 4.53 -10.58
N ARG A 43 -10.32 3.22 -10.82
CA ARG A 43 -11.30 2.26 -10.35
C ARG A 43 -10.78 1.59 -9.09
N ILE A 44 -11.65 1.49 -8.11
CA ILE A 44 -11.36 0.85 -6.83
C ILE A 44 -10.99 -0.59 -7.10
N MET A 45 -9.99 -1.00 -6.35
CA MET A 45 -9.06 -1.99 -6.78
C MET A 45 -9.25 -3.16 -5.82
N ILE A 46 -10.03 -4.14 -6.27
CA ILE A 46 -10.45 -5.31 -5.51
C ILE A 46 -9.36 -6.41 -5.58
N PRO A 47 -9.03 -7.18 -4.52
CA PRO A 47 -7.91 -8.14 -4.52
C PRO A 47 -7.77 -9.04 -5.77
N GLU A 48 -8.87 -9.38 -6.44
CA GLU A 48 -8.95 -10.23 -7.63
C GLU A 48 -8.51 -9.56 -8.96
N LYS A 49 -7.92 -8.35 -8.94
CA LYS A 49 -7.60 -7.65 -10.20
C LYS A 49 -6.77 -8.46 -11.16
N ARG A 50 -7.05 -8.20 -12.43
CA ARG A 50 -6.18 -8.58 -13.51
C ARG A 50 -4.82 -7.87 -13.47
N ARG A 51 -4.76 -6.57 -13.11
CA ARG A 51 -3.54 -5.76 -13.15
C ARG A 51 -3.24 -5.14 -11.80
N ARG A 52 -1.96 -5.04 -11.42
CA ARG A 52 -1.52 -4.42 -10.17
C ARG A 52 -0.23 -3.64 -10.38
N LEU A 53 -0.21 -2.38 -9.96
CA LEU A 53 0.93 -1.48 -10.07
C LEU A 53 1.32 -1.00 -8.68
N PHE A 54 2.62 -1.01 -8.38
CA PHE A 54 3.18 -0.58 -7.11
C PHE A 54 4.30 0.42 -7.33
N PHE A 55 4.36 1.39 -6.42
CA PHE A 55 5.46 2.33 -6.29
C PHE A 55 6.13 2.09 -4.95
N VAL A 56 7.38 1.62 -5.00
CA VAL A 56 8.19 1.38 -3.82
C VAL A 56 9.17 2.55 -3.70
N LEU A 57 8.92 3.42 -2.74
CA LEU A 57 9.78 4.57 -2.47
C LEU A 57 11.02 4.14 -1.71
N PRO A 58 12.17 4.81 -1.91
CA PRO A 58 13.35 4.48 -1.12
C PRO A 58 13.17 4.80 0.36
N ALA A 59 14.00 4.17 1.18
CA ALA A 59 13.80 4.23 2.62
C ALA A 59 14.02 5.64 3.16
N LEU A 60 13.11 6.09 4.00
CA LEU A 60 13.22 7.33 4.76
C LEU A 60 12.94 7.04 6.23
N HIS A 61 13.82 7.50 7.12
CA HIS A 61 13.74 7.24 8.56
C HIS A 61 13.64 5.75 8.94
N GLY A 62 14.25 4.86 8.14
CA GLY A 62 14.21 3.41 8.37
C GLY A 62 12.96 2.71 7.83
N TRP A 63 12.10 3.43 7.10
CA TRP A 63 10.86 2.91 6.54
C TRP A 63 10.87 3.00 5.01
N VAL A 64 10.45 1.92 4.35
CA VAL A 64 10.10 1.89 2.94
C VAL A 64 8.59 2.04 2.81
N THR A 65 8.15 2.97 1.96
CA THR A 65 6.72 3.16 1.67
C THR A 65 6.36 2.54 0.34
N VAL A 66 5.28 1.77 0.32
CA VAL A 66 4.71 1.12 -0.85
C VAL A 66 3.32 1.69 -1.08
N PHE A 67 3.11 2.29 -2.25
CA PHE A 67 1.79 2.66 -2.74
C PHE A 67 1.34 1.70 -3.81
N GLU A 68 0.05 1.34 -3.82
CA GLU A 68 -0.56 0.60 -4.91
C GLU A 68 -1.44 1.54 -5.74
N ASP A 69 -1.40 1.39 -7.06
CA ASP A 69 -2.30 2.10 -7.97
C ASP A 69 -3.71 1.48 -7.92
N PRO A 70 -4.79 2.27 -7.74
CA PRO A 70 -4.84 3.69 -7.41
C PRO A 70 -4.86 3.97 -5.91
N ARG A 71 -4.47 5.22 -5.62
CA ARG A 71 -4.13 5.88 -4.36
C ARG A 71 -4.73 5.41 -3.03
N TYR A 72 -5.93 4.85 -3.00
CA TYR A 72 -6.71 4.67 -1.76
C TYR A 72 -6.38 3.40 -0.97
N PHE A 73 -5.69 2.44 -1.58
CA PHE A 73 -5.62 1.08 -1.05
C PHE A 73 -4.17 0.62 -0.86
N GLY A 74 -3.85 0.15 0.34
CA GLY A 74 -2.77 -0.81 0.57
C GLY A 74 -3.40 -2.18 0.76
N GLU A 75 -2.86 -3.25 0.19
CA GLU A 75 -3.45 -4.58 0.38
C GLU A 75 -3.02 -5.20 1.72
N ARG A 76 -3.98 -5.41 2.63
CA ARG A 76 -3.79 -6.08 3.93
C ARG A 76 -2.98 -7.37 3.84
N GLN A 77 -3.38 -8.28 2.95
CA GLN A 77 -2.76 -9.60 2.82
C GLN A 77 -1.30 -9.50 2.36
N LEU A 78 -1.00 -8.56 1.44
CA LEU A 78 0.38 -8.28 1.05
C LEU A 78 1.19 -7.72 2.22
N ALA A 79 0.63 -6.82 3.02
CA ALA A 79 1.33 -6.29 4.19
C ALA A 79 1.73 -7.40 5.19
N ARG A 80 0.81 -8.34 5.46
CA ARG A 80 1.09 -9.50 6.31
C ARG A 80 2.17 -10.42 5.72
N GLU A 81 2.09 -10.71 4.42
CA GLU A 81 3.11 -11.50 3.72
C GLU A 81 4.48 -10.83 3.71
N LEU A 82 4.52 -9.49 3.56
CA LEU A 82 5.76 -8.72 3.66
C LEU A 82 6.35 -8.78 5.07
N ALA A 83 5.52 -8.62 6.11
CA ALA A 83 5.97 -8.71 7.51
C ALA A 83 6.63 -10.07 7.79
N SER A 84 5.95 -11.15 7.41
CA SER A 84 6.42 -12.52 7.59
C SER A 84 7.68 -12.80 6.75
N SER A 85 7.64 -12.59 5.44
CA SER A 85 8.75 -12.94 4.54
C SER A 85 10.02 -12.12 4.74
N LEU A 86 9.89 -10.89 5.25
CA LEU A 86 11.02 -10.02 5.56
C LEU A 86 11.43 -10.08 7.03
N ALA A 87 10.66 -10.79 7.86
CA ALA A 87 10.83 -10.87 9.32
C ALA A 87 10.99 -9.49 9.98
N THR A 88 10.15 -8.54 9.57
CA THR A 88 10.23 -7.14 10.01
C THR A 88 8.87 -6.58 10.40
N ARG A 89 8.85 -5.35 10.91
CA ARG A 89 7.63 -4.61 11.19
C ARG A 89 7.02 -4.06 9.92
N VAL A 90 5.70 -4.21 9.78
CA VAL A 90 4.94 -3.62 8.69
C VAL A 90 3.71 -2.92 9.24
N VAL A 91 3.45 -1.71 8.75
CA VAL A 91 2.21 -0.98 8.99
C VAL A 91 1.42 -0.94 7.69
N TRP A 92 0.16 -1.34 7.77
CA TRP A 92 -0.80 -1.25 6.68
C TRP A 92 -1.82 -0.18 6.99
N ILE A 93 -2.13 0.65 6.01
CA ILE A 93 -3.19 1.66 6.05
C ILE A 93 -3.98 1.55 4.74
N GLU A 94 -5.31 1.51 4.85
CA GLU A 94 -6.26 1.56 3.74
C GLU A 94 -7.27 2.67 4.04
N VAL A 95 -7.51 3.59 3.11
CA VAL A 95 -8.29 4.81 3.37
C VAL A 95 -9.39 4.94 2.34
N SER A 96 -10.64 5.08 2.77
CA SER A 96 -11.73 5.38 1.84
C SER A 96 -11.58 6.81 1.32
N GLY A 97 -12.12 7.12 0.15
CA GLY A 97 -11.81 8.38 -0.54
C GLY A 97 -12.09 9.69 0.22
N ASN A 98 -12.85 9.65 1.32
CA ASN A 98 -13.14 10.78 2.20
C ASN A 98 -12.36 10.76 3.54
N GLY A 99 -11.59 9.71 3.84
CA GLY A 99 -10.82 9.58 5.08
C GLY A 99 -11.61 9.28 6.35
N ILE A 100 -12.94 9.17 6.26
CA ILE A 100 -13.83 8.91 7.41
C ILE A 100 -13.83 7.40 7.72
N ASP A 101 -13.89 6.59 6.67
CA ASP A 101 -13.76 5.15 6.75
C ASP A 101 -12.33 4.76 6.38
N TRP A 102 -11.63 4.04 7.25
CA TRP A 102 -10.28 3.55 7.01
C TRP A 102 -9.98 2.27 7.80
N ALA A 103 -8.94 1.56 7.42
CA ALA A 103 -8.49 0.37 8.12
C ALA A 103 -6.97 0.41 8.30
N ARG A 104 -6.51 -0.33 9.30
CA ARG A 104 -5.09 -0.43 9.61
C ARG A 104 -4.70 -1.77 10.19
N GLY A 105 -3.41 -2.05 10.11
CA GLY A 105 -2.78 -3.16 10.81
C GLY A 105 -1.31 -2.89 11.11
N ILE A 106 -0.83 -3.43 12.22
CA ILE A 106 0.58 -3.43 12.60
C ILE A 106 0.99 -4.88 12.79
N TYR A 107 1.98 -5.30 12.02
CA TYR A 107 2.47 -6.66 11.95
C TYR A 107 3.97 -6.70 12.29
N GLN A 108 4.43 -7.79 12.90
CA GLN A 108 5.84 -8.05 13.17
C GLN A 108 6.15 -9.51 12.85
N GLY A 109 6.83 -9.78 11.73
CA GLY A 109 7.01 -11.15 11.28
C GLY A 109 5.66 -11.83 11.05
N GLU A 110 5.41 -12.94 11.73
CA GLU A 110 4.14 -13.68 11.67
C GLU A 110 3.09 -13.18 12.69
N VAL A 111 3.47 -12.25 13.56
CA VAL A 111 2.60 -11.78 14.65
C VAL A 111 1.78 -10.57 14.20
N VAL A 112 0.48 -10.61 14.50
CA VAL A 112 -0.40 -9.45 14.42
C VAL A 112 -0.35 -8.72 15.77
N LEU A 113 0.18 -7.49 15.79
CA LEU A 113 0.26 -6.67 17.00
C LEU A 113 -1.03 -5.88 17.21
N GLU A 114 -1.56 -5.32 16.13
CA GLU A 114 -2.80 -4.56 16.11
C GLU A 114 -3.47 -4.73 14.75
N GLU A 115 -4.79 -4.82 14.72
CA GLU A 115 -5.55 -4.81 13.47
C GLU A 115 -6.95 -4.24 13.70
N GLN A 116 -7.35 -3.28 12.88
CA GLN A 116 -8.67 -2.68 12.88
C GLN A 116 -9.16 -2.59 11.44
N TYR A 117 -10.10 -3.46 11.08
CA TYR A 117 -10.69 -3.54 9.74
C TYR A 117 -12.08 -4.17 9.82
N ALA A 118 -12.94 -3.87 8.84
CA ALA A 118 -14.15 -4.64 8.58
C ALA A 118 -14.25 -4.90 7.08
N GLU A 119 -14.48 -6.17 6.73
CA GLU A 119 -14.66 -6.58 5.34
C GLU A 119 -16.10 -6.32 4.92
N VAL A 120 -16.25 -5.57 3.84
CA VAL A 120 -17.56 -5.31 3.22
C VAL A 120 -17.48 -5.73 1.76
N GLU A 121 -18.33 -6.67 1.36
CA GLU A 121 -18.57 -6.94 -0.05
C GLU A 121 -19.18 -5.69 -0.70
N THR A 122 -18.53 -5.19 -1.73
CA THR A 122 -18.92 -3.98 -2.42
C THR A 122 -18.93 -4.17 -3.93
N GLN A 123 -19.82 -3.43 -4.58
CA GLN A 123 -19.78 -3.20 -6.00
C GLN A 123 -19.39 -1.74 -6.20
N PHE A 124 -18.16 -1.50 -6.65
CA PHE A 124 -17.66 -0.15 -6.85
C PHE A 124 -17.24 0.06 -8.30
N TYR A 125 -17.81 1.06 -8.96
CA TYR A 125 -17.60 1.35 -10.39
C TYR A 125 -17.74 0.14 -11.35
N GLY A 126 -18.63 -0.81 -11.03
CA GLY A 126 -18.88 -2.01 -11.85
C GLY A 126 -17.88 -3.15 -11.61
N GLU A 127 -17.02 -3.04 -10.60
CA GLU A 127 -16.15 -4.11 -10.13
C GLU A 127 -16.72 -4.70 -8.83
N HIS A 128 -16.62 -6.01 -8.64
CA HIS A 128 -17.16 -6.75 -7.50
C HIS A 128 -16.06 -7.37 -6.64
N GLY A 129 -16.17 -7.22 -5.32
CA GLY A 129 -15.42 -7.96 -4.31
C GLY A 129 -15.27 -7.19 -3.01
N ILE A 130 -14.18 -7.39 -2.28
CA ILE A 130 -14.10 -7.01 -0.86
C ILE A 130 -13.19 -5.81 -0.66
N VAL A 131 -13.68 -4.83 0.11
CA VAL A 131 -12.88 -3.73 0.67
C VAL A 131 -12.81 -3.83 2.18
N SER A 132 -11.75 -3.31 2.79
CA SER A 132 -11.52 -3.39 4.23
C SER A 132 -11.54 -2.00 4.85
N PHE A 133 -12.65 -1.62 5.49
CA PHE A 133 -12.81 -0.30 6.10
C PHE A 133 -13.52 -0.37 7.45
N VAL A 134 -13.16 0.54 8.37
CA VAL A 134 -13.88 0.79 9.63
C VAL A 134 -14.14 2.28 9.74
N TYR A 135 -15.32 2.61 10.25
CA TYR A 135 -15.64 3.99 10.61
C TYR A 135 -14.92 4.34 11.91
N ASP A 136 -13.97 5.28 11.89
CA ASP A 136 -13.21 5.70 13.07
C ASP A 136 -13.21 7.23 13.18
N LEU A 137 -13.95 7.74 14.17
CA LEU A 137 -14.08 9.17 14.46
C LEU A 137 -13.03 9.67 15.46
N GLU A 138 -12.33 8.77 16.14
CA GLU A 138 -11.42 9.12 17.23
C GLU A 138 -10.00 9.32 16.72
N HIS A 139 -9.60 8.52 15.72
CA HIS A 139 -8.25 8.54 15.17
C HIS A 139 -8.28 8.72 13.65
N THR A 140 -7.44 9.62 13.14
CA THR A 140 -7.22 9.78 11.70
C THR A 140 -5.98 8.99 11.23
N PRO A 141 -5.90 8.62 9.94
CA PRO A 141 -4.69 8.04 9.36
C PRO A 141 -3.44 8.91 9.62
N ASP A 142 -3.58 10.24 9.50
CA ASP A 142 -2.51 11.21 9.73
C ASP A 142 -1.96 11.13 11.17
N GLN A 143 -2.82 10.94 12.17
CA GLN A 143 -2.41 10.80 13.57
C GLN A 143 -1.61 9.51 13.81
N LEU A 144 -2.01 8.40 13.19
CA LEU A 144 -1.27 7.14 13.28
C LEU A 144 0.11 7.27 12.61
N ILE A 145 0.15 7.82 11.39
CA ILE A 145 1.38 8.08 10.63
C ILE A 145 2.33 8.94 11.46
N ALA A 146 1.84 10.03 12.06
CA ALA A 146 2.64 10.91 12.90
C ALA A 146 3.15 10.21 14.17
N THR A 147 2.28 9.46 14.86
CA THR A 147 2.62 8.73 16.11
C THR A 147 3.71 7.68 15.87
N LEU A 148 3.69 7.03 14.72
CA LEU A 148 4.65 6.00 14.33
C LEU A 148 5.90 6.57 13.62
N GLY A 149 5.93 7.88 13.35
CA GLY A 149 7.03 8.53 12.63
C GLY A 149 7.17 8.03 11.18
N LEU A 150 6.05 7.65 10.54
CA LEU A 150 6.06 7.11 9.19
C LEU A 150 6.34 8.23 8.17
N PRO A 151 7.14 7.94 7.12
CA PRO A 151 7.54 8.95 6.15
C PRO A 151 6.39 9.37 5.23
N TYR A 152 6.62 10.48 4.52
CA TYR A 152 5.76 10.93 3.42
C TYR A 152 4.30 11.23 3.81
N HIS A 153 4.07 11.70 5.04
CA HIS A 153 2.75 12.07 5.54
C HIS A 153 2.02 13.12 4.68
N ASP A 154 2.76 14.02 4.02
CA ASP A 154 2.18 15.06 3.15
C ASP A 154 2.06 14.66 1.67
N LEU A 155 2.60 13.52 1.25
CA LEU A 155 2.65 13.14 -0.16
C LEU A 155 1.36 12.46 -0.59
N HIS A 156 0.71 13.07 -1.57
CA HIS A 156 -0.39 12.46 -2.30
C HIS A 156 0.14 11.61 -3.46
N TYR A 157 -0.57 10.54 -3.76
CA TYR A 157 -0.21 9.59 -4.80
C TYR A 157 0.04 10.22 -6.17
N GLU A 158 -0.73 11.25 -6.55
CA GLU A 158 -0.58 11.96 -7.82
C GLU A 158 0.80 12.63 -7.94
N ALA A 159 1.29 13.23 -6.85
CA ALA A 159 2.60 13.85 -6.80
C ALA A 159 3.70 12.77 -7.00
N ILE A 160 3.53 11.59 -6.42
CA ILE A 160 4.45 10.46 -6.59
C ILE A 160 4.47 10.00 -8.05
N VAL A 161 3.30 9.82 -8.68
CA VAL A 161 3.19 9.43 -10.09
C VAL A 161 3.78 10.49 -11.02
N ALA A 162 3.64 11.78 -10.67
CA ALA A 162 4.24 12.90 -11.39
C ALA A 162 5.77 13.03 -11.17
N GLY A 163 6.35 12.22 -10.27
CA GLY A 163 7.79 12.28 -9.95
C GLY A 163 8.16 13.42 -8.99
N GLU A 164 7.19 14.03 -8.33
CA GLU A 164 7.37 15.10 -7.34
C GLU A 164 7.77 14.52 -5.97
N LEU A 165 8.81 13.70 -5.96
CA LEU A 165 9.39 13.18 -4.74
C LEU A 165 10.45 14.14 -4.19
N PRO A 166 10.66 14.18 -2.86
CA PRO A 166 11.77 14.93 -2.29
C PRO A 166 13.08 14.49 -2.96
N ALA A 167 13.93 15.44 -3.36
CA ALA A 167 15.18 15.13 -4.08
C ALA A 167 16.10 14.16 -3.31
N ALA A 168 16.01 14.16 -1.97
CA ALA A 168 16.74 13.27 -1.08
C ALA A 168 16.17 11.83 -1.03
N ALA A 169 15.00 11.58 -1.60
CA ALA A 169 14.32 10.30 -1.52
C ALA A 169 14.95 9.23 -2.41
N GLY A 170 15.86 9.54 -3.35
CA GLY A 170 16.42 8.55 -4.27
C GLY A 170 15.45 8.13 -5.38
N THR A 171 15.78 7.07 -6.13
CA THR A 171 14.97 6.60 -7.28
C THR A 171 13.98 5.50 -6.85
N PRO A 172 12.66 5.70 -7.02
CA PRO A 172 11.66 4.68 -6.73
C PRO A 172 11.77 3.46 -7.64
N VAL A 173 11.24 2.34 -7.16
CA VAL A 173 11.01 1.15 -7.99
C VAL A 173 9.53 1.09 -8.36
N HIS A 174 9.26 1.09 -9.67
CA HIS A 174 7.94 0.82 -10.21
C HIS A 174 7.80 -0.68 -10.54
N LEU A 175 6.73 -1.30 -10.05
CA LEU A 175 6.41 -2.68 -10.32
C LEU A 175 5.02 -2.79 -10.95
N ALA A 176 4.90 -3.50 -12.06
CA ALA A 176 3.62 -3.78 -12.70
C ALA A 176 3.44 -5.28 -12.95
N PHE A 177 2.23 -5.75 -12.72
CA PHE A 177 1.86 -7.15 -12.80
C PHE A 177 0.51 -7.33 -13.50
N GLU A 178 0.36 -8.44 -14.24
CA GLU A 178 -0.88 -8.82 -14.90
C GLU A 178 -1.14 -10.33 -14.78
N ARG A 179 -2.39 -10.73 -14.48
CA ARG A 179 -2.88 -12.11 -14.52
C ARG A 179 -3.58 -12.37 -15.87
N ARG A 180 -3.42 -13.56 -16.44
CA ARG A 180 -4.06 -13.98 -17.69
C ARG A 180 -5.46 -14.53 -17.45
#